data_AF-A0A2W6HVJ1-F1
#
_entry.id   AF-A0A2W6HVJ1-F1
#
_cell.length_a   1.000
_cell.length_b   1.000
_cell.length_c   1.000
_cell.angle_alpha   90.00
_cell.angle_beta   90.00
_cell.angle_gamma   90.00
#
_symmetry.space_group_name_H-M   'P 1'
#
loop_
_entity.id
_entity.type
_entity.pdbx_description
1 polymer ?
#
loop_
_entity_poly.entity_id
_entity_poly.type
_entity_poly.pdbx_seq_one_letter_code
_entity_poly.pdbx_strand_id
1 'polypeptide(L)'
;MKKHGLAAAMVCASIMGAVWVGWPEPAGDQVWAYQKLQPADYRLLHSDALGFVTAKAQEGFELHTRYTGVTSFEIRCKGVLVLDVENAPSRVLIRMPADALQRAPDIERLRISFERWLFVQQSEGRVLVDSAGPSWIEARLKRFDGSMPDKQRCLFGN
;
A
#
# COMPACT_ATOMS: atom_id res chain seq x y z
N MET A 1 17.21 -31.25 43.94
CA MET A 1 16.17 -30.60 43.10
C MET A 1 16.44 -29.12 42.77
N LYS A 2 17.06 -28.31 43.64
CA LYS A 2 17.30 -26.86 43.39
C LYS A 2 18.22 -26.50 42.20
N LYS A 3 19.24 -27.32 41.90
CA LYS A 3 20.26 -27.02 40.88
C LYS A 3 19.72 -27.06 39.44
N HIS A 4 18.78 -27.97 39.16
CA HIS A 4 18.20 -28.13 37.82
C HIS A 4 17.19 -27.03 37.48
N GLY A 5 16.45 -26.51 38.48
CA GLY A 5 15.54 -25.37 38.28
C GLY A 5 16.27 -24.07 37.95
N LEU A 6 17.43 -23.83 38.58
CA LEU A 6 18.29 -22.68 38.28
C LEU A 6 18.90 -22.78 36.87
N ALA A 7 19.35 -23.97 36.48
CA ALA A 7 19.88 -24.21 35.14
C ALA A 7 18.80 -24.01 34.05
N ALA A 8 17.58 -24.51 34.28
CA ALA A 8 16.46 -24.33 33.35
C ALA A 8 16.05 -22.86 33.21
N ALA A 9 15.98 -22.12 34.31
CA ALA A 9 15.67 -20.69 34.30
C ALA A 9 16.72 -19.88 33.51
N MET A 10 18.01 -20.23 33.66
CA MET A 10 19.10 -19.58 32.94
C MET A 10 19.02 -19.80 31.43
N VAL A 11 18.63 -21.02 31.00
CA VAL A 11 18.41 -21.35 29.59
C VAL A 11 17.19 -20.63 29.02
N CYS A 12 16.08 -20.55 29.75
CA CYS A 12 14.91 -19.78 29.29
C CYS A 12 15.23 -18.29 29.16
N ALA A 13 15.96 -17.72 30.12
CA ALA A 13 16.37 -16.32 30.09
C ALA A 13 17.30 -16.02 28.91
N SER A 14 18.25 -16.91 28.59
CA SER A 14 19.15 -16.73 27.45
C SER A 14 18.44 -16.89 26.11
N ILE A 15 17.49 -17.82 25.98
CA ILE A 15 16.65 -17.95 24.78
C ILE A 15 15.80 -16.70 24.59
N MET A 16 15.11 -16.22 25.64
CA MET A 16 14.34 -14.98 25.55
C MET A 16 15.21 -13.77 25.23
N GLY A 17 16.38 -13.64 25.87
CA GLY A 17 17.33 -12.57 25.58
C GLY A 17 17.83 -12.59 24.13
N ALA A 18 18.15 -13.76 23.58
CA ALA A 18 18.58 -13.90 22.19
C ALA A 18 17.45 -13.56 21.20
N VAL A 19 16.21 -13.98 21.49
CA VAL A 19 15.03 -13.63 20.68
C VAL A 19 14.75 -12.13 20.71
N TRP A 20 14.88 -11.47 21.87
CA TRP A 20 14.68 -10.02 22.01
C TRP A 20 15.77 -9.19 21.33
N VAL A 21 17.04 -9.60 21.43
CA VAL A 21 18.17 -8.88 20.81
C VAL A 21 18.18 -9.06 19.29
N GLY A 22 17.70 -10.21 18.79
CA GLY A 22 17.58 -10.51 17.37
C GLY A 22 16.28 -10.02 16.74
N TRP A 23 15.34 -9.45 17.51
CA TRP A 23 14.09 -8.97 16.96
C TRP A 23 14.36 -7.65 16.21
N PRO A 24 14.21 -7.62 14.88
CA PRO A 24 14.40 -6.37 14.15
C PRO A 24 13.38 -5.34 14.67
N GLU A 25 13.84 -4.11 14.88
CA GLU A 25 12.94 -2.97 15.06
C GLU A 25 11.91 -3.04 13.93
N PRO A 26 10.59 -3.05 14.23
CA PRO A 26 9.59 -2.96 13.17
C PRO A 26 9.97 -1.75 12.34
N ALA A 27 10.15 -1.89 11.03
CA ALA A 27 10.46 -0.72 10.24
C ALA A 27 9.35 0.32 10.47
N GLY A 28 9.72 1.59 10.56
CA GLY A 28 8.72 2.62 10.79
C GLY A 28 7.70 2.63 9.65
N ASP A 29 6.46 3.00 9.97
CA ASP A 29 5.46 3.29 8.94
C ASP A 29 6.01 4.36 8.01
N GLN A 30 5.92 4.10 6.71
CA GLN A 30 6.31 5.07 5.70
C GLN A 30 5.15 6.03 5.47
N VAL A 31 5.42 7.34 5.51
CA VAL A 31 4.41 8.38 5.38
C VAL A 31 4.83 9.40 4.33
N TRP A 32 3.96 9.64 3.36
CA TRP A 32 4.12 10.65 2.32
C TRP A 32 3.02 11.70 2.45
N ALA A 33 3.41 12.97 2.26
CA ALA A 33 2.51 14.10 2.39
C ALA A 33 2.48 14.94 1.10
N TYR A 34 1.28 15.30 0.69
CA TYR A 34 0.95 15.94 -0.58
C TYR A 34 0.01 17.13 -0.36
N GLN A 35 -0.11 18.05 -1.31
CA GLN A 35 -1.10 19.11 -1.23
C GLN A 35 -2.52 18.55 -1.13
N LYS A 36 -3.41 19.30 -0.48
CA LYS A 36 -4.83 18.93 -0.33
C LYS A 36 -5.47 18.71 -1.69
N LEU A 37 -6.24 17.63 -1.81
CA LEU A 37 -7.03 17.36 -3.01
C LEU A 37 -8.40 18.02 -2.93
N GLN A 38 -8.89 18.47 -4.08
CA GLN A 38 -10.29 18.81 -4.23
C GLN A 38 -11.15 17.54 -4.11
N PRO A 39 -12.42 17.66 -3.70
CA PRO A 39 -13.30 16.49 -3.58
C PRO A 39 -13.43 15.65 -4.86
N ALA A 40 -13.36 16.27 -6.04
CA ALA A 40 -13.40 15.57 -7.32
C ALA A 40 -12.15 14.71 -7.56
N ASP A 41 -10.97 15.28 -7.30
CA ASP A 41 -9.68 14.60 -7.40
C ASP A 41 -9.58 13.43 -6.42
N TYR A 42 -10.09 13.61 -5.20
CA TYR A 42 -10.16 12.52 -4.22
C TYR A 42 -11.04 11.36 -4.70
N ARG A 43 -12.16 11.62 -5.39
CA ARG A 43 -13.03 10.57 -5.94
C ARG A 43 -12.31 9.75 -7.01
N LEU A 44 -11.43 10.35 -7.81
CA LEU A 44 -10.60 9.64 -8.78
C LEU A 44 -9.64 8.69 -8.07
N LEU A 45 -8.91 9.19 -7.06
CA LEU A 45 -7.99 8.39 -6.26
C LEU A 45 -8.70 7.20 -5.57
N HIS A 46 -9.88 7.45 -5.02
CA HIS A 46 -10.73 6.43 -4.43
C HIS A 46 -11.24 5.41 -5.46
N SER A 47 -11.59 5.86 -6.67
CA SER A 47 -12.02 4.97 -7.75
C SER A 47 -10.90 4.05 -8.21
N ASP A 48 -9.66 4.56 -8.31
CA ASP A 48 -8.49 3.74 -8.65
C ASP A 48 -8.19 2.70 -7.56
N ALA A 49 -8.31 3.09 -6.28
CA ALA A 49 -8.20 2.17 -5.16
C ALA A 49 -9.28 1.07 -5.21
N LEU A 50 -10.53 1.46 -5.52
CA LEU A 50 -11.64 0.52 -5.69
C LEU A 50 -11.39 -0.44 -6.85
N GLY A 51 -10.89 0.06 -7.99
CA GLY A 51 -10.52 -0.75 -9.14
C GLY A 51 -9.43 -1.78 -8.81
N PHE A 52 -8.41 -1.37 -8.04
CA PHE A 52 -7.35 -2.27 -7.56
C PHE A 52 -7.90 -3.39 -6.68
N VAL A 53 -8.67 -3.06 -5.61
CA VAL A 53 -9.18 -4.09 -4.70
C VAL A 53 -10.19 -5.01 -5.38
N THR A 54 -10.98 -4.49 -6.33
CA THR A 54 -11.91 -5.29 -7.12
C THR A 54 -11.17 -6.31 -7.98
N ALA A 55 -10.09 -5.88 -8.66
CA ALA A 55 -9.25 -6.77 -9.45
C ALA A 55 -8.52 -7.83 -8.61
N LYS A 56 -8.30 -7.55 -7.32
CA LYS A 56 -7.57 -8.43 -6.39
C LYS A 56 -8.44 -8.98 -5.25
N ALA A 57 -9.76 -8.99 -5.42
CA ALA A 57 -10.68 -9.43 -4.38
C ALA A 57 -10.42 -10.89 -3.96
N GLN A 58 -10.10 -11.76 -4.92
CA GLN A 58 -9.77 -13.17 -4.67
C GLN A 58 -8.46 -13.36 -3.88
N GLU A 59 -7.58 -12.37 -3.89
CA GLU A 59 -6.34 -12.36 -3.10
C GLU A 59 -6.58 -11.85 -1.67
N GLY A 60 -7.80 -11.41 -1.36
CA GLY A 60 -8.22 -10.92 -0.04
C GLY A 60 -7.99 -9.42 0.16
N PHE A 61 -7.87 -8.64 -0.92
CA PHE A 61 -7.80 -7.18 -0.82
C PHE A 61 -9.19 -6.57 -0.67
N GLU A 62 -9.31 -5.65 0.29
CA GLU A 62 -10.57 -4.98 0.62
C GLU A 62 -10.33 -3.49 0.86
N LEU A 63 -11.21 -2.65 0.33
CA LEU A 63 -11.20 -1.22 0.59
C LEU A 63 -12.19 -0.91 1.71
N HIS A 64 -11.72 -0.17 2.71
CA HIS A 64 -12.48 0.26 3.86
C HIS A 64 -12.52 1.78 3.92
N THR A 65 -13.69 2.38 3.83
CA THR A 65 -13.86 3.83 4.05
C THR A 65 -14.03 4.11 5.53
N ARG A 66 -13.21 5.00 6.10
CA ARG A 66 -13.28 5.33 7.52
C ARG A 66 -14.37 6.39 7.76
N TYR A 67 -15.59 5.91 8.05
CA TYR A 67 -16.78 6.69 8.44
C TYR A 67 -17.26 7.79 7.48
N THR A 68 -18.55 8.10 7.55
CA THR A 68 -19.20 9.15 6.76
C THR A 68 -18.73 10.53 7.23
N GLY A 69 -17.86 11.18 6.45
CA GLY A 69 -17.51 12.61 6.64
C GLY A 69 -16.03 12.95 6.53
N VAL A 70 -15.13 11.96 6.62
CA VAL A 70 -13.70 12.14 6.33
C VAL A 70 -13.42 11.53 4.96
N THR A 71 -12.74 12.29 4.09
CA THR A 71 -12.24 11.77 2.81
C THR A 71 -11.00 10.92 3.06
N SER A 72 -11.21 9.71 3.58
CA SER A 72 -10.14 8.71 3.73
C SER A 72 -10.60 7.29 3.39
N PHE A 73 -9.63 6.47 3.01
CA PHE A 73 -9.82 5.05 2.78
C PHE A 73 -8.58 4.26 3.19
N GLU A 74 -8.82 3.03 3.62
CA GLU A 74 -7.82 2.03 3.94
C GLU A 74 -7.92 0.90 2.93
N ILE A 75 -6.78 0.34 2.54
CA ILE A 75 -6.71 -0.94 1.84
C ILE A 75 -6.17 -1.95 2.83
N ARG A 76 -6.91 -3.06 2.95
CA ARG A 76 -6.56 -4.18 3.82
C ARG A 76 -6.30 -5.42 2.96
N CYS A 77 -5.33 -6.22 3.36
CA CYS A 77 -5.10 -7.56 2.84
C CYS A 77 -5.43 -8.56 3.93
N LYS A 78 -6.48 -9.38 3.71
CA LYS A 78 -7.00 -10.36 4.67
C LYS A 78 -7.25 -9.73 6.06
N GLY A 79 -7.88 -8.56 6.07
CA GLY A 79 -8.21 -7.79 7.28
C GLY A 79 -7.07 -6.97 7.89
N VAL A 80 -5.82 -7.10 7.41
CA VAL A 80 -4.67 -6.33 7.91
C VAL A 80 -4.43 -5.09 7.04
N LEU A 81 -4.24 -3.92 7.66
CA LEU A 81 -3.94 -2.67 6.95
C LEU A 81 -2.63 -2.78 6.15
N VAL A 82 -2.67 -2.39 4.88
CA VAL A 82 -1.48 -2.35 4.00
C VAL A 82 -1.29 -1.01 3.31
N LEU A 83 -2.32 -0.16 3.27
CA LEU A 83 -2.23 1.23 2.82
C LEU A 83 -3.35 2.05 3.47
N ASP A 84 -3.05 3.25 3.92
CA ASP A 84 -4.03 4.25 4.37
C ASP A 84 -3.84 5.53 3.57
N VAL A 85 -4.95 6.10 3.10
CA VAL A 85 -4.97 7.36 2.35
C VAL A 85 -5.97 8.29 3.00
N GLU A 86 -5.49 9.45 3.45
CA GLU A 86 -6.28 10.45 4.15
C GLU A 86 -6.15 11.80 3.45
N ASN A 87 -7.25 12.31 2.88
CA ASN A 87 -7.32 13.70 2.43
C ASN A 87 -7.73 14.59 3.61
N ALA A 88 -6.74 14.90 4.45
CA ALA A 88 -6.89 15.73 5.63
C ALA A 88 -7.12 17.21 5.27
N PRO A 89 -7.57 18.07 6.21
CA PRO A 89 -7.92 19.45 5.92
C PRO A 89 -6.82 20.30 5.26
N SER A 90 -5.54 19.98 5.47
CA SER A 90 -4.38 20.73 4.97
C SER A 90 -3.54 19.99 3.92
N ARG A 91 -3.64 18.66 3.84
CA ARG A 91 -2.76 17.82 3.02
C ARG A 91 -3.37 16.44 2.80
N VAL A 92 -2.96 15.78 1.71
CA VAL A 92 -3.17 14.35 1.57
C VAL A 92 -2.01 13.60 2.21
N LEU A 93 -2.34 12.56 2.96
CA LEU A 93 -1.39 11.66 3.59
C LEU A 93 -1.58 10.26 3.00
N ILE A 94 -0.48 9.67 2.55
CA ILE A 94 -0.42 8.25 2.20
C ILE A 94 0.46 7.59 3.25
N ARG A 95 -0.03 6.54 3.90
CA ARG A 95 0.71 5.79 4.93
C ARG A 95 0.78 4.32 4.53
N MET A 96 1.96 3.74 4.63
CA MET A 96 2.20 2.32 4.37
C MET A 96 2.88 1.69 5.59
N PRO A 97 2.23 0.73 6.26
CA PRO A 97 2.87 -0.04 7.31
C PRO A 97 4.12 -0.75 6.81
N ALA A 98 5.13 -0.87 7.65
CA ALA A 98 6.39 -1.50 7.26
C ALA A 98 6.28 -2.96 6.80
N ASP A 99 5.34 -3.72 7.37
CA ASP A 99 5.10 -5.11 7.01
C ASP A 99 4.26 -5.25 5.73
N ALA A 100 3.75 -4.15 5.18
CA ALA A 100 2.84 -4.15 4.04
C ALA A 100 3.49 -4.76 2.79
N LEU A 101 4.77 -4.49 2.54
CA LEU A 101 5.47 -5.03 1.36
C LEU A 101 5.70 -6.53 1.44
N GLN A 102 5.95 -7.04 2.64
CA GLN A 102 6.09 -8.49 2.87
C GLN A 102 4.74 -9.19 2.72
N ARG A 103 3.66 -8.55 3.17
CA ARG A 103 2.31 -9.10 3.17
C ARG A 103 1.60 -8.99 1.82
N ALA A 104 1.79 -7.88 1.13
CA ALA A 104 1.00 -7.46 -0.02
C ALA A 104 1.89 -6.69 -1.03
N PRO A 105 2.87 -7.32 -1.68
CA PRO A 105 3.87 -6.62 -2.52
C PRO A 105 3.26 -5.79 -3.66
N ASP A 106 2.07 -6.17 -4.15
CA ASP A 106 1.37 -5.42 -5.19
C ASP A 106 0.86 -4.05 -4.73
N ILE A 107 0.75 -3.80 -3.42
CA ILE A 107 0.35 -2.51 -2.86
C ILE A 107 1.34 -1.40 -3.21
N GLU A 108 2.61 -1.76 -3.40
CA GLU A 108 3.67 -0.84 -3.77
C GLU A 108 3.45 -0.21 -5.13
N ARG A 109 2.99 -1.03 -6.10
CA ARG A 109 2.67 -0.52 -7.43
C ARG A 109 1.51 0.47 -7.37
N LEU A 110 0.50 0.21 -6.54
CA LEU A 110 -0.61 1.13 -6.33
C LEU A 110 -0.13 2.43 -5.68
N ARG A 111 0.69 2.35 -4.62
CA ARG A 111 1.30 3.51 -3.96
C ARG A 111 2.04 4.38 -4.99
N ILE A 112 2.99 3.80 -5.72
CA ILE A 112 3.77 4.53 -6.74
C ILE A 112 2.86 5.19 -7.80
N SER A 113 1.76 4.52 -8.19
CA SER A 113 0.77 5.09 -9.10
C SER A 113 0.11 6.33 -8.52
N PHE A 114 -0.32 6.28 -7.26
CA PHE A 114 -0.89 7.42 -6.55
C PHE A 114 0.12 8.56 -6.42
N GLU A 115 1.36 8.28 -6.02
CA GLU A 115 2.39 9.31 -5.88
C GLU A 115 2.67 10.01 -7.20
N ARG A 116 2.78 9.24 -8.30
CA ARG A 116 2.98 9.80 -9.63
C ARG A 116 1.81 10.69 -10.04
N TRP A 117 0.59 10.24 -9.85
CA TRP A 117 -0.59 11.02 -10.18
C TRP A 117 -0.69 12.29 -9.34
N LEU A 118 -0.48 12.20 -8.02
CA LEU A 118 -0.46 13.34 -7.11
C LEU A 118 0.63 14.35 -7.46
N PHE A 119 1.81 13.87 -7.83
CA PHE A 119 2.91 14.71 -8.27
C PHE A 119 2.54 15.45 -9.56
N VAL A 120 1.98 14.75 -10.56
CA VAL A 120 1.56 15.34 -11.84
C VAL A 120 0.48 16.40 -11.62
N GLN A 121 -0.59 16.07 -10.88
CA GLN A 121 -1.67 17.02 -10.57
C GLN A 121 -1.14 18.29 -9.87
N GLN A 122 -0.10 18.15 -9.03
CA GLN A 122 0.47 19.28 -8.29
C GLN A 122 1.51 20.07 -9.09
N SER A 123 2.21 19.44 -10.03
CA SER A 123 3.09 20.13 -10.97
C SER A 123 2.31 20.88 -12.05
N GLU A 124 1.21 20.28 -12.54
CA GLU A 124 0.35 20.86 -13.57
C GLU A 124 -0.64 21.88 -13.00
N GLY A 125 -0.92 21.83 -11.69
CA GLY A 125 -1.64 22.87 -10.94
C GLY A 125 -0.97 24.27 -10.95
N ARG A 126 0.17 24.44 -11.63
CA ARG A 126 0.80 25.73 -11.93
C ARG A 126 0.93 26.05 -13.42
N VAL A 127 0.48 25.20 -14.34
CA VAL A 127 0.54 25.48 -15.77
C VAL A 127 -0.81 25.18 -16.41
N LEU A 128 -1.68 26.20 -16.41
CA LEU A 128 -2.61 26.39 -17.50
C LEU A 128 -1.80 26.42 -18.80
N VAL A 129 -1.77 25.35 -19.60
CA VAL A 129 -1.66 25.42 -21.06
C VAL A 129 -2.26 24.14 -21.66
N ASP A 130 -3.25 24.42 -22.50
CA ASP A 130 -3.90 23.56 -23.47
C ASP A 130 -2.91 22.71 -24.29
N SER A 131 -3.17 21.40 -24.39
CA SER A 131 -2.74 20.58 -25.52
C SER A 131 -3.56 19.30 -25.58
N ALA A 132 -4.52 19.29 -26.49
CA ALA A 132 -5.14 18.09 -27.01
C ALA A 132 -4.07 17.08 -27.48
N GLY A 133 -4.05 15.91 -26.84
CA GLY A 133 -3.23 14.76 -27.21
C GLY A 133 -3.90 13.47 -26.70
N PRO A 134 -3.72 12.32 -27.38
CA PRO A 134 -4.55 11.14 -27.18
C PRO A 134 -4.48 10.58 -25.75
N SER A 135 -5.65 10.16 -25.24
CA SER A 135 -5.83 9.69 -23.87
C SER A 135 -4.99 8.44 -23.57
N TRP A 136 -4.58 8.26 -22.31
CA TRP A 136 -3.75 7.14 -21.85
C TRP A 136 -4.32 5.74 -22.18
N ILE A 137 -5.63 5.64 -22.39
CA ILE A 137 -6.32 4.41 -22.80
C ILE A 137 -5.87 3.98 -24.22
N GLU A 138 -5.62 4.94 -25.12
CA GLU A 138 -5.15 4.69 -26.49
C GLU A 138 -3.67 4.28 -26.54
N ALA A 139 -2.85 4.73 -25.59
CA ALA A 139 -1.45 4.31 -25.47
C ALA A 139 -1.29 2.90 -24.87
N ARG A 140 -2.25 2.45 -24.04
CA ARG A 140 -2.20 1.14 -23.36
C ARG A 140 -2.62 -0.02 -24.25
N LEU A 141 -3.53 0.20 -25.20
CA LEU A 141 -3.97 -0.84 -26.15
C LEU A 141 -2.88 -1.27 -27.14
N LYS A 142 -1.83 -0.47 -27.33
CA LYS A 142 -0.74 -0.76 -28.28
C LYS A 142 0.38 -1.67 -27.75
N ARG A 143 0.38 -2.06 -26.47
CA ARG A 143 1.55 -2.73 -25.82
C ARG A 143 1.32 -4.19 -25.41
N PHE A 144 0.16 -4.78 -25.70
CA PHE A 144 -0.06 -6.21 -25.46
C PHE A 144 0.26 -7.04 -26.70
N ASP A 145 1.56 -7.17 -26.99
CA ASP A 145 2.12 -8.27 -27.78
C ASP A 145 3.43 -8.71 -27.11
N GLY A 146 3.48 -9.96 -26.61
CA GLY A 146 4.71 -10.60 -26.10
C GLY A 146 4.68 -11.08 -24.64
N SER A 147 4.55 -12.39 -24.45
CA SER A 147 4.41 -13.17 -23.20
C SER A 147 5.73 -13.47 -22.44
N MET A 148 5.69 -13.74 -21.13
CA MET A 148 6.80 -14.27 -20.30
C MET A 148 6.30 -15.28 -19.21
N PRO A 149 7.11 -16.27 -18.77
CA PRO A 149 6.66 -17.62 -18.38
C PRO A 149 6.28 -17.84 -16.89
N ASP A 150 5.67 -19.00 -16.65
CA ASP A 150 4.53 -19.20 -15.75
C ASP A 150 4.76 -19.84 -14.36
N LYS A 151 5.97 -20.22 -13.94
CA LYS A 151 6.06 -21.30 -12.92
C LYS A 151 6.44 -20.95 -11.47
N GLN A 152 6.56 -19.68 -11.06
CA GLN A 152 6.88 -19.35 -9.65
C GLN A 152 6.22 -18.06 -9.10
N ARG A 153 5.03 -17.68 -9.58
CA ARG A 153 4.25 -16.51 -9.12
C ARG A 153 2.90 -16.95 -8.52
N CYS A 154 2.19 -16.07 -7.81
CA CYS A 154 0.76 -16.24 -7.53
C CYS A 154 0.01 -16.22 -8.87
N LEU A 155 -0.11 -17.40 -9.47
CA LEU A 155 -0.91 -17.74 -10.64
C LEU A 155 -1.83 -18.90 -10.24
N PHE A 156 -2.93 -19.03 -10.96
CA PHE A 156 -3.91 -20.13 -10.88
C PHE A 156 -3.29 -21.44 -10.38
N GLY A 157 -3.80 -21.93 -9.25
CA GLY A 157 -3.63 -23.31 -8.82
C GLY A 157 -4.93 -24.06 -9.08
N ASN A 158 -4.85 -25.12 -9.86
CA ASN A 158 -5.78 -26.24 -9.78
C ASN A 158 -5.32 -27.16 -8.65
#